data_AF-A0A179CYA4-F1
#
_entry.id   AF-A0A179CYA4-F1
#
_cell.length_a   1.000
_cell.length_b   1.000
_cell.length_c   1.000
_cell.angle_alpha   90.00
_cell.angle_beta   90.00
_cell.angle_gamma   90.00
#
_symmetry.space_group_name_H-M   'P 1'
#
loop_
_entity.id
_entity.type
_entity.pdbx_description
1 polymer ?
#
loop_
_entity_poly.entity_id
_entity_poly.type
_entity_poly.pdbx_seq_one_letter_code
_entity_poly.pdbx_strand_id
1 'polypeptide(L)'
;MPLMLNQNEQELMVEMESRLVANDIDVMADGVRAGLGIGRIFTPIHRLLPDSDQFIPVLQDYWKYYPAVYLYYPQHSNKAKRIQVLIAFLSQKLAV
;
A
#
# COMPACT_ATOMS: atom_id res chain seq x y z
N MET A 1 10.60 -3.76 -14.25
CA MET A 1 10.76 -4.07 -12.82
C MET A 1 10.00 -5.37 -12.60
N PRO A 2 10.63 -6.43 -12.06
CA PRO A 2 9.96 -7.70 -11.86
C PRO A 2 8.78 -7.54 -10.90
N LEU A 3 7.73 -8.33 -11.16
CA LEU A 3 6.62 -8.49 -10.22
C LEU A 3 7.11 -9.31 -9.04
N MET A 4 7.02 -8.72 -7.85
CA MET A 4 7.43 -9.34 -6.61
C MET A 4 6.23 -9.95 -5.89
N LEU A 5 6.26 -11.27 -5.66
CA LEU A 5 5.24 -12.06 -4.99
C LEU A 5 5.81 -12.76 -3.75
N ASN A 6 4.95 -13.21 -2.84
CA ASN A 6 5.33 -14.11 -1.75
C ASN A 6 4.85 -15.51 -2.14
N GLN A 7 5.70 -16.52 -2.08
CA GLN A 7 5.28 -17.91 -2.24
C GLN A 7 5.87 -18.71 -1.07
N ASN A 8 5.03 -19.17 -0.16
CA ASN A 8 5.46 -19.92 1.04
C ASN A 8 6.58 -19.20 1.80
N GLU A 9 6.40 -17.91 2.08
CA GLU A 9 7.37 -17.04 2.78
C GLU A 9 8.65 -16.73 1.99
N GLN A 10 8.76 -17.20 0.75
CA GLN A 10 9.87 -16.90 -0.15
C GLN A 10 9.49 -15.81 -1.14
N GLU A 11 10.48 -14.98 -1.51
CA GLU A 11 10.28 -13.95 -2.52
C GLU A 11 10.36 -14.56 -3.92
N LEU A 12 9.25 -14.50 -4.66
CA LEU A 12 9.20 -14.89 -6.07
C LEU A 12 9.26 -13.64 -6.95
N MET A 13 10.21 -13.60 -7.88
CA MET A 13 10.35 -12.54 -8.88
C MET A 13 9.87 -13.05 -10.23
N VAL A 14 8.88 -12.39 -10.82
CA VAL A 14 8.34 -12.73 -12.14
C VAL A 14 8.61 -11.59 -13.10
N GLU A 15 9.40 -11.84 -14.14
CA GLU A 15 9.59 -10.90 -15.23
C GLU A 15 8.37 -10.93 -16.15
N MET A 16 7.76 -9.76 -16.37
CA MET A 16 6.61 -9.59 -17.25
C MET A 16 6.59 -8.19 -17.85
N GLU A 17 6.06 -8.10 -19.07
CA GLU A 17 5.85 -6.82 -19.73
C GLU A 17 4.74 -6.03 -19.01
N SER A 18 5.04 -4.78 -18.63
CA SER A 18 4.04 -3.89 -18.06
C SER A 18 3.55 -2.89 -19.11
N ARG A 19 2.22 -2.77 -19.23
CA ARG A 19 1.59 -1.79 -20.12
C ARG A 19 1.49 -0.38 -19.53
N LEU A 20 1.49 -0.29 -18.19
CA LEU A 20 1.39 0.97 -17.46
C LEU A 20 2.23 0.89 -16.18
N VAL A 21 2.98 1.95 -15.90
CA VAL A 21 3.69 2.12 -14.64
C VAL A 21 3.25 3.45 -14.05
N ALA A 22 2.64 3.41 -12.86
CA ALA A 22 2.28 4.59 -12.10
C ALA A 22 2.92 4.53 -10.71
N ASN A 23 3.20 5.71 -10.14
CA ASN A 23 3.77 5.88 -8.81
C ASN A 23 2.72 6.29 -7.75
N ASP A 24 1.45 6.31 -8.15
CA ASP A 24 0.32 6.71 -7.32
C ASP A 24 -0.73 5.60 -7.30
N ILE A 25 -1.25 5.31 -6.11
CA ILE A 25 -2.16 4.18 -5.89
C ILE A 25 -3.55 4.47 -6.48
N ASP A 26 -4.00 5.71 -6.47
CA ASP A 26 -5.30 6.09 -7.02
C ASP A 26 -5.26 6.02 -8.54
N VAL A 27 -4.17 6.47 -9.17
CA VAL A 27 -3.94 6.31 -10.62
C VAL A 27 -3.91 4.83 -11.02
N MET A 28 -3.31 3.96 -10.19
CA MET A 28 -3.35 2.51 -10.43
C MET A 28 -4.77 1.96 -10.35
N ALA A 29 -5.57 2.37 -9.37
CA ALA A 29 -6.96 1.94 -9.23
C ALA A 29 -7.80 2.38 -10.44
N ASP A 30 -7.63 3.61 -10.92
CA ASP A 30 -8.30 4.11 -12.12
C ASP A 30 -7.91 3.35 -13.38
N GLY A 31 -6.63 2.97 -13.51
CA GLY A 31 -6.18 2.12 -14.61
C GLY A 31 -6.85 0.73 -14.61
N VAL A 32 -7.06 0.15 -13.43
CA VAL A 32 -7.81 -1.11 -13.28
C VAL A 32 -9.28 -0.92 -13.65
N ARG A 33 -9.93 0.16 -13.18
CA ARG A 33 -11.32 0.49 -13.52
C ARG A 33 -11.51 0.66 -15.03
N ALA A 34 -10.53 1.26 -15.70
CA ALA A 34 -10.52 1.44 -17.15
C ALA A 34 -10.21 0.15 -17.94
N GLY A 35 -9.96 -0.98 -17.25
CA GLY A 35 -9.68 -2.26 -17.88
C GLY A 35 -8.29 -2.37 -18.50
N LEU A 36 -7.31 -1.56 -18.07
CA LEU A 36 -5.95 -1.59 -18.61
C LEU A 36 -5.18 -2.86 -18.20
N GLY A 37 -5.64 -3.56 -17.17
CA GLY A 37 -5.08 -4.83 -16.71
C GLY A 37 -5.24 -5.06 -15.21
N ILE A 38 -4.36 -5.90 -14.66
CA ILE A 38 -4.31 -6.21 -13.23
C ILE A 38 -3.41 -5.21 -12.53
N GLY A 39 -3.94 -4.51 -11.54
CA GLY A 39 -3.19 -3.57 -10.70
C GLY A 39 -2.82 -4.15 -9.35
N ARG A 40 -1.99 -3.41 -8.61
CA ARG A 40 -1.63 -3.71 -7.22
C ARG A 40 -2.01 -2.54 -6.34
N ILE A 41 -2.74 -2.82 -5.27
CA ILE A 41 -3.18 -1.85 -4.29
C ILE A 41 -2.99 -2.42 -2.87
N PHE A 42 -2.71 -1.55 -1.91
CA PHE A 42 -2.68 -1.95 -0.51
C PHE A 42 -4.09 -2.21 0.00
N THR A 43 -4.31 -3.35 0.67
CA THR A 43 -5.62 -3.75 1.20
C THR A 43 -6.30 -2.69 2.08
N PRO A 44 -5.58 -1.94 2.96
CA PRO A 44 -6.19 -0.81 3.67
C PRO A 44 -6.71 0.29 2.76
N ILE A 45 -6.02 0.60 1.65
CA ILE A 45 -6.44 1.64 0.71
C ILE A 45 -7.62 1.16 -0.13
N HIS A 46 -7.57 -0.09 -0.61
CA HIS A 46 -8.70 -0.72 -1.31
C HIS A 46 -10.00 -0.65 -0.49
N ARG A 47 -9.94 -0.93 0.82
CA ARG A 47 -11.10 -0.83 1.71
C ARG A 47 -11.68 0.59 1.87
N LEU A 48 -10.91 1.63 1.53
CA LEU A 48 -11.38 3.02 1.58
C LEU A 48 -12.00 3.47 0.25
N LEU A 49 -11.87 2.67 -0.82
CA LEU A 49 -12.47 2.99 -2.11
C LEU A 49 -13.99 2.84 -2.05
N PRO A 50 -14.76 3.79 -2.60
CA PRO A 50 -16.23 3.77 -2.57
C PRO A 50 -16.81 2.59 -3.36
N ASP A 51 -16.08 2.07 -4.34
CA ASP A 51 -16.42 0.98 -5.25
C ASP A 51 -15.52 -0.24 -5.04
N SER A 52 -15.03 -0.43 -3.81
CA SER A 52 -14.11 -1.53 -3.45
C SER A 52 -14.65 -2.93 -3.82
N ASP A 53 -15.98 -3.11 -3.84
CA ASP A 53 -16.69 -4.33 -4.21
C ASP A 53 -16.60 -4.66 -5.71
N GLN A 54 -16.27 -3.68 -6.55
CA GLN A 54 -16.08 -3.88 -7.99
C GLN A 54 -14.69 -4.43 -8.35
N PHE A 55 -13.76 -4.45 -7.39
CA PHE A 55 -12.41 -5.00 -7.58
C PHE A 55 -12.38 -6.48 -7.24
N ILE A 56 -11.84 -7.29 -8.15
CA ILE A 56 -11.72 -8.75 -7.96
C ILE A 56 -10.31 -9.07 -7.43
N PRO A 57 -10.17 -9.60 -6.20
CA PRO A 57 -8.87 -10.00 -5.68
C PRO A 57 -8.35 -11.26 -6.37
N VAL A 58 -7.15 -11.18 -6.93
CA VAL A 58 -6.49 -12.29 -7.63
C VAL A 58 -5.18 -12.70 -6.95
N LEU A 59 -4.77 -13.95 -7.12
CA LEU A 59 -3.50 -14.49 -6.61
C LEU A 59 -3.29 -14.24 -5.10
N GLN A 60 -4.35 -14.41 -4.29
CA GLN A 60 -4.33 -14.07 -2.86
C GLN A 60 -3.25 -14.83 -2.07
N ASP A 61 -3.02 -16.10 -2.41
CA ASP A 61 -1.96 -16.92 -1.82
C ASP A 61 -0.54 -16.37 -2.06
N TYR A 62 -0.41 -15.44 -3.01
CA TYR A 62 0.85 -14.84 -3.41
C TYR A 62 1.08 -13.41 -2.89
N TRP A 63 0.14 -12.89 -2.09
CA TRP A 63 0.18 -11.51 -1.64
C TRP A 63 1.35 -11.25 -0.68
N LYS A 64 1.98 -10.08 -0.87
CA LYS A 64 3.04 -9.63 0.02
C LYS A 64 2.48 -8.96 1.27
N TYR A 65 3.02 -9.34 2.41
CA TYR A 65 2.83 -8.62 3.67
C TYR A 65 3.91 -7.55 3.79
N TYR A 66 3.47 -6.31 3.91
CA TYR A 66 4.35 -5.18 4.17
C TYR A 66 4.34 -4.88 5.68
N PRO A 67 5.46 -4.40 6.23
CA PRO A 67 5.49 -3.96 7.62
C PRO A 67 4.52 -2.80 7.85
N ALA A 68 4.18 -2.55 9.12
CA ALA A 68 3.34 -1.42 9.50
C ALA A 68 3.92 -0.08 9.04
N VAL A 69 3.06 0.93 8.94
CA VAL A 69 3.50 2.31 8.67
C VAL A 69 4.11 2.89 9.94
N TYR A 70 5.28 3.51 9.80
CA TYR A 70 5.99 4.14 10.91
C TYR A 70 5.98 5.67 10.78
N LEU A 71 5.90 6.35 11.92
CA LEU A 71 6.04 7.80 12.00
C LEU A 71 7.52 8.17 12.18
N TYR A 72 8.11 8.75 11.14
CA TYR A 72 9.50 9.22 11.17
C TYR A 72 9.58 10.72 11.44
N TYR A 73 10.50 11.11 12.33
CA TYR A 73 10.79 12.51 12.62
C TYR A 73 12.30 12.67 12.92
N PRO A 74 12.90 13.84 12.64
CA PRO A 74 14.32 14.06 12.90
C PRO A 74 14.68 13.83 14.36
N GLN A 75 15.87 13.28 14.60
CA GLN A 75 16.39 13.06 15.95
C GLN A 75 16.35 14.38 16.76
N HIS A 76 15.89 14.32 18.01
CA HIS A 76 15.69 15.46 18.92
C HIS A 76 14.55 16.44 18.59
N SER A 77 13.83 16.25 17.48
CA SER A 77 12.66 17.10 17.15
C SER A 77 11.46 16.83 18.08
N ASN A 78 11.42 15.67 18.73
CA ASN A 78 10.42 15.30 19.73
C ASN A 78 10.42 16.18 20.99
N LYS A 79 11.37 17.10 21.17
CA LYS A 79 11.33 18.09 22.27
C LYS A 79 10.31 19.20 22.04
N ALA A 80 9.95 19.48 20.78
CA ALA A 80 8.97 20.50 20.48
C ALA A 80 7.55 20.00 20.81
N LYS A 81 6.83 20.73 21.68
CA LYS A 81 5.48 20.37 22.11
C LYS A 81 4.50 20.12 20.95
N ARG A 82 4.62 20.90 19.87
CA ARG A 82 3.81 20.70 18.64
C ARG A 82 4.01 19.32 18.00
N ILE A 83 5.24 18.80 18.00
CA ILE A 83 5.57 17.48 17.45
C ILE A 83 5.05 16.40 18.40
N GLN A 84 5.22 16.56 19.72
CA GLN A 84 4.70 15.60 20.70
C GLN A 84 3.18 15.46 20.62
N VAL A 85 2.46 16.58 20.53
CA VAL A 85 0.98 16.57 20.42
C VAL A 85 0.54 15.91 19.13
N LEU A 86 1.21 16.18 17.99
CA LEU A 86 0.90 15.51 16.74
C LEU A 86 1.18 14.00 16.79
N ILE A 87 2.33 13.59 17.33
CA ILE A 87 2.66 12.17 17.54
C ILE A 87 1.57 11.51 18.39
N ALA A 88 1.22 12.11 19.53
CA ALA A 88 0.20 11.56 20.42
C ALA A 88 -1.17 11.44 19.73
N PHE A 89 -1.58 12.48 18.98
CA PHE A 89 -2.82 12.48 18.21
C PHE A 89 -2.83 11.38 17.15
N LEU A 90 -1.76 11.27 16.34
CA LEU A 90 -1.67 10.26 15.29
C LEU A 90 -1.60 8.85 15.88
N SER A 91 -0.82 8.62 16.93
CA SER A 91 -0.75 7.32 17.61
C SER A 91 -2.09 6.91 18.19
N GLN A 92 -2.89 7.83 18.74
CA GLN A 92 -4.23 7.50 19.23
C GLN A 92 -5.23 7.20 18.11
N LYS A 93 -5.14 7.92 16.99
CA LYS A 93 -6.10 7.78 15.86
C LYS A 93 -5.76 6.64 14.90
N LEU A 94 -4.48 6.28 14.81
CA LEU A 94 -3.96 5.26 13.90
C LEU A 94 -3.54 3.98 14.62
N ALA A 95 -3.69 3.90 15.95
CA ALA A 95 -3.62 2.62 16.65
C ALA A 95 -4.76 1.73 16.13
N VAL A 96 -4.37 0.75 15.30
CA VAL A 96 -5.21 -0.37 14.87
C VAL A 96 -5.21 -1.43 15.95
#